data_AF-A0AAN9BS19-F1
#
_entry.id   AF-A0AAN9BS19-F1
#
_cell.length_a   1.000
_cell.length_b   1.000
_cell.length_c   1.000
_cell.angle_alpha   90.00
_cell.angle_beta   90.00
_cell.angle_gamma   90.00
#
_symmetry.space_group_name_H-M   'P 1'
#
loop_
_entity.id
_entity.type
_entity.pdbx_description
1 polymer ?
#
loop_
_entity_poly.entity_id
_entity_poly.type
_entity_poly.pdbx_seq_one_letter_code
_entity_poly.pdbx_strand_id
1 'polypeptide(L)' 'MLFALDTFYTHIYCPTHQNLRAETWPADTPMRDKLYGPMESLRRTAAFIRASGVAV' A
#
# COMPACT_ATOMS: atom_id res chain seq x y z
N MET A 1 -7.62 29.79 3.95
CA MET A 1 -6.73 28.86 3.22
C MET A 1 -6.51 27.58 4.05
N LEU A 2 -7.60 26.91 4.46
CA LEU A 2 -7.55 25.69 5.28
C LEU A 2 -8.35 24.52 4.68
N PHE A 3 -9.10 24.73 3.60
CA PHE A 3 -9.93 23.69 2.98
C PHE A 3 -9.17 22.75 2.02
N ALA A 4 -7.87 22.96 1.81
CA ALA A 4 -7.07 22.18 0.85
C ALA A 4 -6.29 21.00 1.48
N LEU A 5 -6.23 20.90 2.82
CA LEU A 5 -5.53 19.80 3.50
C LEU A 5 -6.45 18.64 3.91
N ASP A 6 -7.77 18.87 3.96
CA ASP A 6 -8.74 17.83 4.33
C ASP A 6 -9.03 16.82 3.19
N THR A 7 -8.78 17.19 1.93
CA THR A 7 -9.07 16.33 0.78
C THR A 7 -8.00 15.25 0.53
N PHE A 8 -6.82 15.35 1.16
CA PHE A 8 -5.78 14.31 1.09
C PHE A 8 -5.88 13.26 2.21
N TYR A 9 -6.62 13.56 3.29
CA TYR A 9 -6.59 12.74 4.51
C TYR A 9 -7.72 11.71 4.61
N THR A 10 -8.77 11.83 3.79
CA THR A 10 -9.98 11.02 3.92
C THR A 10 -9.99 9.72 3.10
N HIS A 11 -8.89 9.33 2.44
CA HIS A 11 -8.84 8.13 1.58
C HIS A 11 -7.76 7.08 1.95
N ILE A 12 -7.10 7.22 3.10
CA ILE A 12 -5.93 6.37 3.46
C ILE A 12 -6.30 5.19 4.37
N TYR A 13 -7.39 5.28 5.14
CA TYR A 13 -7.82 4.19 6.02
C TYR A 13 -8.72 3.20 5.27
N CYS A 14 -8.10 2.29 4.53
CA CYS A 14 -8.78 1.11 4.01
C CYS A 14 -8.54 -0.05 5.00
N PRO A 15 -9.53 -0.41 5.85
CA PRO A 15 -9.38 -1.54 6.77
C PRO A 15 -9.27 -2.87 6.02
N THR A 16 -9.81 -2.92 4.80
CA THR A 16 -9.73 -4.09 3.93
C THR A 16 -8.26 -4.35 3.56
N HIS A 17 -7.79 -5.57 3.89
CA HIS A 17 -6.40 -6.02 3.72
C HIS A 17 -5.36 -5.29 4.58
N GLN A 18 -5.75 -4.55 5.63
CA GLN A 18 -4.80 -3.89 6.53
C GLN A 18 -3.83 -4.88 7.18
N ASN A 19 -4.34 -6.01 7.68
CA ASN A 19 -3.51 -7.06 8.29
C ASN A 19 -2.53 -7.65 7.26
N LEU A 20 -3.02 -8.03 6.08
CA LEU A 20 -2.20 -8.56 4.99
C LEU A 20 -1.13 -7.56 4.53
N ARG A 21 -1.45 -6.26 4.51
CA ARG A 21 -0.50 -5.19 4.20
C ARG A 21 0.59 -5.10 5.28
N ALA A 22 0.22 -5.15 6.56
CA ALA A 22 1.17 -5.10 7.68
C ALA A 22 2.09 -6.34 7.69
N GLU A 23 1.56 -7.52 7.37
CA GLU A 23 2.34 -8.74 7.22
C GLU A 23 3.31 -8.67 6.02
N THR A 24 2.86 -8.10 4.89
CA THR A 24 3.70 -8.01 3.68
C THR A 24 4.76 -6.90 3.81
N TRP A 25 4.40 -5.78 4.43
CA TRP A 25 5.19 -4.57 4.59
C TRP A 25 5.20 -4.12 6.07
N PRO A 26 5.96 -4.82 6.93
CA PRO A 26 5.99 -4.54 8.37
C PRO A 26 6.69 -3.22 8.71
N ALA A 27 7.64 -2.80 7.87
CA ALA A 27 8.24 -1.47 7.96
C ALA A 27 7.47 -0.48 7.07
N ASP A 28 7.39 0.78 7.51
CA ASP A 28 6.81 1.84 6.70
C ASP A 28 7.65 2.07 5.44
N THR A 29 7.24 1.40 4.36
CA THR A 29 7.94 1.39 3.09
C THR A 29 7.22 2.32 2.12
N PRO A 30 7.91 3.29 1.50
CA PRO A 30 7.31 4.21 0.54
C PRO A 30 6.65 3.48 -0.63
N MET A 31 5.53 4.00 -1.13
CA MET A 31 4.81 3.40 -2.25
C MET A 31 5.66 3.29 -3.52
N ARG A 32 6.53 4.28 -3.77
CA ARG A 32 7.50 4.25 -4.86
C ARG A 32 8.36 2.99 -4.82
N ASP A 33 8.82 2.59 -3.64
CA ASP A 33 9.72 1.44 -3.50
C ASP A 33 8.96 0.11 -3.57
N LYS A 34 7.68 0.10 -3.17
CA LYS A 34 6.78 -1.04 -3.37
C LYS A 34 6.53 -1.32 -4.86
N LEU A 35 6.42 -0.27 -5.68
CA LEU A 35 6.02 -0.35 -7.09
C LEU A 35 7.18 -0.34 -8.08
N TYR A 36 8.30 0.29 -7.74
CA TYR A 36 9.46 0.50 -8.62
C TYR A 36 10.80 0.21 -7.97
N GLY A 37 10.79 -0.39 -6.77
CA GLY A 37 11.99 -0.78 -6.07
C GLY A 37 12.66 -2.03 -6.67
N PRO A 38 13.59 -2.65 -5.93
CA PRO A 38 14.26 -3.87 -6.37
C PRO A 38 13.28 -5.02 -6.60
N MET A 39 13.73 -6.06 -7.31
CA MET A 39 12.94 -7.25 -7.65
C MET A 39 12.24 -7.88 -6.43
N GLU A 40 12.86 -7.83 -5.26
CA GLU A 40 12.24 -8.32 -4.02
C GLU A 40 10.97 -7.54 -3.66
N SER A 41 11.01 -6.21 -3.76
CA SER A 41 9.84 -5.36 -3.50
C SER A 41 8.71 -5.67 -4.47
N LEU A 42 9.05 -5.84 -5.75
CA LEU A 42 8.07 -6.20 -6.78
C LEU A 42 7.44 -7.58 -6.52
N ARG A 43 8.25 -8.56 -6.09
CA ARG A 43 7.75 -9.89 -5.71
C ARG A 43 6.81 -9.83 -4.51
N ARG A 44 7.12 -9.03 -3.50
CA ARG A 44 6.24 -8.81 -2.33
C ARG A 44 4.93 -8.15 -2.74
N THR A 45 4.99 -7.12 -3.58
CA THR A 45 3.78 -6.46 -4.12
C THR A 45 2.93 -7.42 -4.93
N ALA A 46 3.52 -8.23 -5.81
CA ALA A 46 2.79 -9.24 -6.57
C ALA A 46 2.15 -10.31 -5.68
N ALA A 47 2.83 -10.73 -4.60
CA ALA A 47 2.26 -11.64 -3.61
C ALA A 47 1.06 -11.03 -2.88
N PHE A 48 1.14 -9.75 -2.50
CA PHE A 48 0.03 -9.01 -1.91
C PHE A 48 -1.18 -8.93 -2.84
N ILE A 49 -0.98 -8.55 -4.12
CA ILE A 49 -2.03 -8.48 -5.14
C ILE A 49 -2.74 -9.84 -5.27
N ARG A 50 -1.96 -10.93 -5.39
CA ARG A 50 -2.52 -12.28 -5.49
C ARG A 50 -3.29 -12.71 -4.25
N ALA A 51 -2.78 -12.42 -3.05
CA ALA A 51 -3.41 -12.83 -1.79
C ALA A 51 -4.64 -11.97 -1.42
N SER A 52 -4.65 -10.71 -1.82
CA SER A 52 -5.79 -9.80 -1.59
C SER A 52 -6.92 -10.01 -2.59
N GLY A 53 -6.64 -10.63 -3.74
CA GLY A 53 -7.61 -10.73 -4.84
C GLY A 53 -7.88 -9.40 -5.53
N VAL A 54 -7.08 -8.37 -5.22
CA VAL A 54 -7.13 -7.07 -5.90
C VAL A 54 -6.61 -7.29 -7.32
N ALA A 55 -7.46 -7.07 -8.32
CA ALA A 55 -7.04 -6.97 -9.69
C ALA A 55 -6.54 -5.53 -9.95
N VAL A 56 -5.39 -5.39 -10.59
CA VAL A 56 -4.81 -4.11 -11.02
C VAL A 56 -4.88 -4.04 -12.53
#